data_AF-A0A9D6A128-F1
#
_entry.id   AF-A0A9D6A128-F1
#
_cell.length_a   1.000
_cell.length_b   1.000
_cell.length_c   1.000
_cell.angle_alpha   90.00
_cell.angle_beta   90.00
_cell.angle_gamma   90.00
#
_symmetry.space_group_name_H-M   'P 1'
#
loop_
_entity.id
_entity.type
_entity.pdbx_description
1 polymer ?
#
loop_
_entity_poly.entity_id
_entity_poly.type
_entity_poly.pdbx_seq_one_letter_code
_entity_poly.pdbx_strand_id
1 'polypeptide(L)'
;MNTITHRIAAAIRANDLPAYQRERYPVIPDGEIVRFIDEDFSGVDFDQFVMGFFVFENCNLDGAKHIYGQPIYFTNSSVRNVDFRGVKAIIEAEGCDFRGMKYDEETQFVYGSGELAARSRFVNCRLDEEARGFLTRQGVEIISYDKQVKL
;
A
#
# COMPACT_ATOMS: atom_id res chain seq x y z
N MET A 1 20.16 -0.07 4.37
CA MET A 1 19.26 0.88 3.69
C MET A 1 19.99 1.50 2.51
N ASN A 2 19.40 1.53 1.32
CA ASN A 2 20.01 2.14 0.12
C ASN A 2 19.90 3.67 0.24
N THR A 3 21.01 4.40 0.09
CA THR A 3 21.04 5.88 0.19
C THR A 3 20.06 6.56 -0.78
N ILE A 4 19.80 5.93 -1.93
CA ILE A 4 18.93 6.49 -2.97
C ILE A 4 17.46 6.40 -2.55
N THR A 5 17.01 5.25 -2.06
CA THR A 5 15.61 5.08 -1.62
C THR A 5 15.29 5.95 -0.41
N HIS A 6 16.27 6.20 0.46
CA HIS A 6 16.11 7.16 1.57
C HIS A 6 15.91 8.61 1.09
N ARG A 7 16.61 9.03 0.03
CA ARG A 7 16.42 10.37 -0.56
C ARG A 7 15.08 10.49 -1.27
N ILE A 8 14.65 9.45 -1.98
CA ILE A 8 13.32 9.37 -2.58
C ILE A 8 12.25 9.48 -1.49
N ALA A 9 12.39 8.73 -0.39
CA ALA A 9 11.47 8.79 0.75
C ALA A 9 11.42 10.18 1.38
N ALA A 10 12.58 10.83 1.54
CA ALA A 10 12.66 12.19 2.06
C ALA A 10 11.93 13.20 1.16
N ALA A 11 12.06 13.08 -0.17
CA ALA A 11 11.34 13.93 -1.11
C ALA A 11 9.82 13.71 -1.05
N ILE A 12 9.37 12.46 -0.95
CA ILE A 12 7.96 12.10 -0.77
C ILE A 12 7.39 12.74 0.50
N ARG A 13 8.07 12.55 1.64
CA ARG A 13 7.67 13.17 2.92
C ARG A 13 7.59 14.68 2.85
N ALA A 14 8.50 15.31 2.12
CA ALA A 14 8.53 16.75 1.91
C ALA A 14 7.50 17.24 0.88
N ASN A 15 6.74 16.33 0.26
CA ASN A 15 5.82 16.61 -0.84
C ASN A 15 6.51 17.31 -2.03
N ASP A 16 7.78 16.97 -2.30
CA ASP A 16 8.65 17.60 -3.30
C ASP A 16 8.76 16.71 -4.56
N LEU A 17 7.83 16.91 -5.50
CA LEU A 17 7.81 16.18 -6.78
C LEU A 17 9.10 16.37 -7.60
N PRO A 18 9.65 17.59 -7.79
CA PRO A 18 10.91 17.76 -8.50
C PRO A 18 12.09 17.00 -7.89
N ALA A 19 12.23 17.00 -6.55
CA ALA A 19 13.27 16.22 -5.89
C ALA A 19 13.04 14.72 -6.06
N TYR A 20 11.80 14.26 -5.89
CA TYR A 20 11.44 12.86 -6.12
C TYR A 20 11.84 12.39 -7.52
N GLN A 21 11.50 13.16 -8.56
CA GLN A 21 11.83 12.82 -9.95
C GLN A 21 13.34 12.77 -10.19
N ARG A 22 14.08 13.74 -9.63
CA ARG A 22 15.55 13.84 -9.76
C ARG A 22 16.28 12.71 -9.04
N GLU A 23 15.81 12.28 -7.88
CA GLU A 23 16.43 11.18 -7.13
C GLU A 23 16.04 9.81 -7.68
N ARG A 24 14.78 9.65 -8.12
CA ARG A 24 14.26 8.37 -8.64
C ARG A 24 14.75 8.08 -10.05
N TYR A 25 14.33 8.86 -11.04
CA TYR A 25 14.36 8.42 -12.43
C TYR A 25 15.74 8.18 -13.05
N PRO A 26 16.81 8.90 -12.67
CA PRO A 26 18.15 8.59 -13.16
C PRO A 26 18.69 7.22 -12.72
N VAL A 27 18.08 6.61 -11.68
CA VAL A 27 18.56 5.38 -11.05
C VAL A 27 17.54 4.25 -11.18
N ILE A 28 16.27 4.56 -10.92
CA ILE A 28 15.15 3.61 -10.90
C ILE A 28 14.08 4.14 -11.88
N PRO A 29 14.05 3.64 -13.12
CA PRO A 29 13.09 4.08 -14.13
C PRO A 29 11.66 3.65 -13.77
N ASP A 30 10.69 4.11 -14.57
CA ASP A 30 9.31 3.63 -14.47
C ASP A 30 9.23 2.11 -14.70
N GLY A 31 8.32 1.45 -13.99
CA GLY A 31 8.13 -0.01 -14.05
C GLY A 31 9.08 -0.81 -13.15
N GLU A 32 10.12 -0.19 -12.60
CA GLU A 32 11.03 -0.84 -11.65
C GLU A 32 10.57 -0.69 -10.20
N ILE A 33 10.89 -1.70 -9.38
CA ILE A 33 10.53 -1.73 -7.96
C ILE A 33 11.26 -0.64 -7.20
N VAL A 34 10.52 0.13 -6.40
CA VAL A 34 11.09 1.06 -5.41
C VAL A 34 10.78 0.51 -4.01
N ARG A 35 11.82 0.07 -3.28
CA ARG A 35 11.69 -0.52 -1.96
C ARG A 35 12.08 0.45 -0.85
N PHE A 36 11.14 0.72 0.04
CA PHE A 36 11.31 1.50 1.26
C PHE A 36 11.33 0.55 2.45
N ILE A 37 12.30 0.74 3.35
CA ILE A 37 12.49 -0.10 4.54
C ILE A 37 12.64 0.83 5.75
N ASP A 38 11.86 0.58 6.80
CA ASP A 38 11.90 1.33 8.06
C ASP A 38 11.68 2.86 7.88
N GLU A 39 10.89 3.26 6.86
CA GLU A 39 10.58 4.67 6.58
C GLU A 39 9.25 5.11 7.22
N ASP A 40 9.18 6.38 7.62
CA ASP A 40 7.94 7.01 8.05
C ASP A 40 7.33 7.82 6.88
N PHE A 41 6.07 7.55 6.59
CA PHE A 41 5.23 8.22 5.59
C PHE A 41 3.87 8.63 6.21
N SER A 42 3.79 8.70 7.53
CA SER A 42 2.56 9.11 8.19
C SER A 42 2.07 10.47 7.72
N GLY A 43 0.77 10.55 7.41
CA GLY A 43 0.12 11.76 6.90
C GLY A 43 0.52 12.21 5.49
N VAL A 44 1.34 11.46 4.76
CA VAL A 44 1.76 11.82 3.40
C VAL A 44 0.59 11.75 2.43
N ASP A 45 0.51 12.74 1.55
CA ASP A 45 -0.35 12.72 0.36
C ASP A 45 0.42 12.19 -0.85
N PHE A 46 -0.01 11.05 -1.38
CA PHE A 46 0.69 10.40 -2.49
C PHE A 46 0.19 10.80 -3.89
N ASP A 47 -0.79 11.70 -4.00
CA ASP A 47 -1.49 12.02 -5.27
C ASP A 47 -0.53 12.32 -6.45
N GLN A 48 0.55 13.05 -6.17
CA GLN A 48 1.51 13.47 -7.20
C GLN A 48 2.62 12.45 -7.51
N PHE A 49 2.72 11.33 -6.79
CA PHE A 49 3.81 10.36 -6.95
C PHE A 49 3.32 9.08 -7.64
N VAL A 50 3.96 8.71 -8.76
CA VAL A 50 3.65 7.45 -9.46
C VAL A 50 4.13 6.24 -8.65
N MET A 51 3.23 5.48 -8.03
CA MET A 51 3.59 4.41 -7.06
C MET A 51 3.52 2.96 -7.61
N GLY A 52 3.46 2.78 -8.92
CA GLY A 52 3.53 1.43 -9.51
C GLY A 52 4.79 0.71 -9.02
N PHE A 53 4.63 -0.51 -8.49
CA PHE A 53 5.71 -1.36 -7.96
C PHE A 53 6.42 -0.84 -6.70
N PHE A 54 5.76 0.00 -5.90
CA PHE A 54 6.30 0.38 -4.59
C PHE A 54 6.19 -0.77 -3.60
N VAL A 55 7.24 -0.93 -2.78
CA VAL A 55 7.32 -1.92 -1.72
C VAL A 55 7.61 -1.20 -0.41
N PHE A 56 6.74 -1.38 0.58
CA PHE A 56 6.88 -0.83 1.92
C PHE A 56 7.13 -1.95 2.93
N GLU A 57 8.32 -1.97 3.52
CA GLU A 57 8.73 -2.95 4.53
C GLU A 57 8.97 -2.26 5.86
N ASN A 58 8.27 -2.68 6.92
CA ASN A 58 8.33 -2.06 8.25
C ASN A 58 8.07 -0.54 8.26
N CYS A 59 7.30 -0.03 7.30
CA CYS A 59 7.04 1.40 7.18
C CYS A 59 5.84 1.82 8.05
N ASN A 60 5.81 3.09 8.42
CA ASN A 60 4.63 3.73 8.99
C ASN A 60 3.92 4.57 7.92
N LEU A 61 2.69 4.20 7.56
CA LEU A 61 1.87 4.94 6.60
C LEU A 61 0.60 5.51 7.25
N ASP A 62 0.56 5.60 8.59
CA ASP A 62 -0.65 5.99 9.30
C ASP A 62 -1.18 7.35 8.83
N GLY A 63 -2.46 7.39 8.44
CA GLY A 63 -3.13 8.60 7.98
C GLY A 63 -2.70 9.11 6.60
N ALA A 64 -1.88 8.35 5.85
CA ALA A 64 -1.57 8.69 4.46
C ALA A 64 -2.81 8.68 3.56
N LYS A 65 -2.72 9.25 2.36
CA LYS A 65 -3.82 9.30 1.38
C LYS A 65 -3.35 9.17 -0.06
N HIS A 66 -4.28 8.79 -0.95
CA HIS A 66 -4.05 8.64 -2.40
C HIS A 66 -2.94 7.63 -2.74
N ILE A 67 -2.91 6.50 -2.04
CA ILE A 67 -1.99 5.41 -2.37
C ILE A 67 -2.56 4.63 -3.56
N TYR A 68 -2.16 4.96 -4.79
CA TYR A 68 -2.64 4.32 -6.03
C TYR A 68 -1.52 3.68 -6.83
N GLY A 69 -1.84 2.63 -7.59
CA GLY A 69 -0.85 1.87 -8.34
C GLY A 69 -1.13 0.37 -8.33
N GLN A 70 -0.43 -0.36 -9.21
CA GLN A 70 -0.68 -1.78 -9.41
C GLN A 70 0.61 -2.50 -9.84
N PRO A 71 1.05 -3.55 -9.11
CA PRO A 71 0.77 -3.83 -7.71
C PRO A 71 1.55 -2.90 -6.75
N ILE A 72 1.06 -2.76 -5.52
CA ILE A 72 1.76 -2.13 -4.38
C ILE A 72 1.90 -3.16 -3.28
N TYR A 73 3.10 -3.26 -2.70
CA TYR A 73 3.41 -4.26 -1.68
C TYR A 73 3.58 -3.64 -0.30
N PHE A 74 3.01 -4.27 0.72
CA PHE A 74 3.20 -3.91 2.12
C PHE A 74 3.61 -5.14 2.92
N THR A 75 4.62 -5.01 3.76
CA THR A 75 5.05 -6.07 4.66
C THR A 75 5.35 -5.47 6.02
N ASN A 76 4.74 -6.04 7.07
CA ASN A 76 4.95 -5.68 8.47
C ASN A 76 4.85 -4.15 8.73
N SER A 77 4.00 -3.47 7.96
CA SER A 77 3.85 -2.02 7.97
C SER A 77 2.56 -1.59 8.66
N SER A 78 2.57 -0.41 9.28
CA SER A 78 1.34 0.22 9.78
C SER A 78 0.69 1.02 8.65
N VAL A 79 -0.59 0.77 8.40
CA VAL A 79 -1.38 1.40 7.32
C VAL A 79 -2.71 1.89 7.91
N ARG A 80 -2.68 2.38 9.15
CA ARG A 80 -3.89 2.70 9.90
C ARG A 80 -4.46 4.03 9.42
N ASN A 81 -5.78 4.13 9.40
CA ASN A 81 -6.48 5.39 9.05
C ASN A 81 -6.15 5.95 7.66
N VAL A 82 -5.55 5.15 6.77
CA VAL A 82 -5.22 5.58 5.41
C VAL A 82 -6.48 5.86 4.62
N ASP A 83 -6.45 6.92 3.83
CA ASP A 83 -7.56 7.34 2.99
C ASP A 83 -7.44 6.75 1.58
N PHE A 84 -8.22 5.70 1.32
CA PHE A 84 -8.34 5.05 0.02
C PHE A 84 -9.58 5.50 -0.76
N ARG A 85 -10.31 6.54 -0.33
CA ARG A 85 -11.49 7.02 -1.07
C ARG A 85 -11.13 7.40 -2.51
N GLY A 86 -11.91 6.92 -3.47
CA GLY A 86 -11.63 7.06 -4.90
C GLY A 86 -10.40 6.33 -5.44
N VAL A 87 -9.63 5.62 -4.60
CA VAL A 87 -8.43 4.91 -5.02
C VAL A 87 -8.80 3.61 -5.72
N LYS A 88 -8.08 3.33 -6.80
CA LYS A 88 -8.11 2.03 -7.47
C LYS A 88 -6.70 1.45 -7.47
N ALA A 89 -6.52 0.31 -6.83
CA ALA A 89 -5.20 -0.29 -6.60
C ALA A 89 -5.25 -1.81 -6.58
N ILE A 90 -4.10 -2.45 -6.81
CA ILE A 90 -3.88 -3.87 -6.49
C ILE A 90 -2.83 -3.91 -5.39
N ILE A 91 -3.22 -4.41 -4.23
CA ILE A 91 -2.38 -4.46 -3.03
C ILE A 91 -2.03 -5.90 -2.70
N GLU A 92 -0.75 -6.13 -2.44
CA GLU A 92 -0.23 -7.36 -1.84
C GLU A 92 0.29 -7.01 -0.44
N ALA A 93 -0.44 -7.39 0.60
CA ALA A 93 -0.13 -7.02 1.98
C ALA A 93 0.09 -8.25 2.88
N GLU A 94 1.15 -8.24 3.68
CA GLU A 94 1.43 -9.26 4.67
C GLU A 94 1.75 -8.66 6.05
N GLY A 95 1.03 -9.12 7.08
CA GLY A 95 1.32 -8.76 8.47
C GLY A 95 1.11 -7.28 8.82
N CYS A 96 0.30 -6.57 8.03
CA CYS A 96 0.06 -5.13 8.19
C CYS A 96 -1.15 -4.82 9.07
N ASP A 97 -1.24 -3.58 9.57
CA ASP A 97 -2.42 -3.07 10.29
C ASP A 97 -3.15 -2.02 9.46
N PHE A 98 -4.30 -2.38 8.90
CA PHE A 98 -5.14 -1.53 8.04
C PHE A 98 -6.37 -0.97 8.77
N ARG A 99 -6.45 -1.11 10.10
CA ARG A 99 -7.60 -0.63 10.87
C ARG A 99 -7.78 0.88 10.73
N GLY A 100 -9.03 1.30 10.59
CA GLY A 100 -9.46 2.68 10.36
C GLY A 100 -9.36 3.13 8.90
N MET A 101 -8.97 2.26 7.95
CA MET A 101 -8.92 2.63 6.53
C MET A 101 -10.25 3.23 6.07
N LYS A 102 -10.16 4.31 5.29
CA LYS A 102 -11.33 4.99 4.72
C LYS A 102 -11.49 4.56 3.27
N TYR A 103 -12.72 4.32 2.87
CA TYR A 103 -13.09 3.90 1.52
C TYR A 103 -14.49 4.42 1.21
N ASP A 104 -14.82 4.42 -0.06
CA ASP A 104 -16.13 4.78 -0.61
C ASP A 104 -16.51 3.83 -1.76
N GLU A 105 -17.61 4.13 -2.44
CA GLU A 105 -18.14 3.30 -3.53
C GLU A 105 -17.20 3.26 -4.75
N GLU A 106 -16.35 4.27 -4.93
CA GLU A 106 -15.37 4.36 -6.02
C GLU A 106 -14.06 3.62 -5.71
N THR A 107 -13.86 3.23 -4.45
CA THR A 107 -12.65 2.55 -3.99
C THR A 107 -12.62 1.11 -4.50
N GLN A 108 -11.58 0.74 -5.28
CA GLN A 108 -11.47 -0.58 -5.91
C GLN A 108 -10.14 -1.28 -5.60
N PHE A 109 -10.24 -2.51 -5.12
CA PHE A 109 -9.11 -3.40 -4.84
C PHE A 109 -9.09 -4.65 -5.71
N VAL A 110 -10.00 -4.74 -6.67
CA VAL A 110 -10.12 -5.83 -7.64
C VAL A 110 -10.39 -5.23 -9.01
N TYR A 111 -9.72 -5.72 -10.04
CA TYR A 111 -9.87 -5.30 -11.42
C TYR A 111 -10.29 -6.48 -12.31
N GLY A 112 -11.33 -6.27 -13.11
CA GLY A 112 -11.92 -7.29 -13.96
C GLY A 112 -12.95 -8.15 -13.22
N SER A 113 -13.34 -9.27 -13.83
CA SER A 113 -14.39 -10.16 -13.32
C SER A 113 -14.09 -11.62 -13.59
N GLY A 114 -14.69 -12.53 -12.83
CA GLY A 114 -14.52 -13.97 -13.01
C GLY A 114 -13.15 -14.47 -12.56
N GLU A 115 -12.72 -15.63 -13.03
CA GLU A 115 -11.48 -16.29 -12.58
C GLU A 115 -10.22 -15.46 -12.86
N LEU A 116 -10.22 -14.69 -13.96
CA LEU A 116 -9.08 -13.89 -14.43
C LEU A 116 -8.97 -12.50 -13.79
N ALA A 117 -9.83 -12.16 -12.83
CA ALA A 117 -9.75 -10.85 -12.17
C ALA A 117 -8.45 -10.71 -11.37
N ALA A 118 -7.77 -9.57 -11.50
CA ALA A 118 -6.65 -9.20 -10.65
C ALA A 118 -7.21 -8.78 -9.29
N ARG A 119 -6.77 -9.42 -8.22
CA ARG A 119 -7.29 -9.22 -6.86
C ARG A 119 -6.18 -8.77 -5.95
N SER A 120 -6.48 -7.81 -5.08
CA SER A 120 -5.63 -7.57 -3.92
C SER A 120 -5.68 -8.75 -2.96
N ARG A 121 -4.60 -8.91 -2.20
CA ARG A 121 -4.42 -10.00 -1.24
C ARG A 121 -3.86 -9.47 0.08
N PHE A 122 -4.49 -9.89 1.17
CA PHE A 122 -4.18 -9.48 2.54
C PHE A 122 -3.95 -10.72 3.39
N VAL A 123 -2.69 -10.98 3.73
CA VAL A 123 -2.24 -12.14 4.50
C VAL A 123 -1.88 -11.69 5.91
N ASN A 124 -2.48 -12.31 6.94
CA ASN A 124 -2.23 -11.99 8.35
C ASN A 124 -2.38 -10.48 8.70
N CYS A 125 -3.15 -9.74 7.91
CA CYS A 125 -3.38 -8.33 8.12
C CYS A 125 -4.50 -8.10 9.15
N ARG A 126 -4.37 -7.05 9.94
CA ARG A 126 -5.40 -6.59 10.88
C ARG A 126 -6.33 -5.64 10.14
N LEU A 127 -7.62 -5.97 10.14
CA LEU A 127 -8.70 -5.22 9.51
C LEU A 127 -9.82 -5.04 10.53
N ASP A 128 -10.54 -3.94 10.45
CA ASP A 128 -11.82 -3.82 11.17
C ASP A 128 -12.88 -4.67 10.46
N GLU A 129 -13.93 -5.05 11.19
CA GLU A 129 -15.01 -5.91 10.66
C GLU A 129 -15.67 -5.29 9.42
N GLU A 130 -15.91 -3.98 9.45
CA GLU A 130 -16.50 -3.25 8.33
C GLU A 130 -15.62 -3.29 7.08
N ALA A 131 -14.33 -3.00 7.24
CA ALA A 131 -13.35 -3.05 6.15
C ALA A 131 -13.20 -4.46 5.59
N ARG A 132 -13.17 -5.49 6.46
CA ARG A 132 -13.14 -6.89 6.03
C ARG A 132 -14.38 -7.24 5.19
N GLY A 133 -15.57 -6.77 5.61
CA GLY A 133 -16.81 -6.96 4.86
C GLY A 133 -16.79 -6.27 3.51
N PHE A 134 -16.30 -5.03 3.44
CA PHE A 134 -16.12 -4.28 2.20
C PHE A 134 -15.20 -5.00 1.21
N LEU A 135 -13.99 -5.38 1.64
CA LEU A 135 -13.00 -6.08 0.83
C LEU A 135 -13.52 -7.43 0.31
N THR A 136 -14.19 -8.21 1.18
CA THR A 136 -14.76 -9.51 0.82
C THR A 136 -15.82 -9.38 -0.26
N ARG A 137 -16.68 -8.35 -0.20
CA ARG A 137 -17.70 -8.09 -1.23
C ARG A 137 -17.10 -7.76 -2.60
N GLN A 138 -15.91 -7.17 -2.65
CA GLN A 138 -15.20 -6.94 -3.92
C GLN A 138 -14.53 -8.21 -4.47
N GLY A 139 -14.35 -9.23 -3.64
CA GLY A 139 -13.60 -10.44 -4.00
C GLY A 139 -12.10 -10.34 -3.72
N VAL A 140 -11.67 -9.47 -2.79
CA VAL A 140 -10.30 -9.42 -2.27
C VAL A 140 -9.99 -10.70 -1.49
N GLU A 141 -8.78 -11.22 -1.64
CA GLU A 141 -8.32 -12.39 -0.91
C GLU A 141 -7.86 -11.99 0.50
N ILE A 142 -8.54 -12.48 1.54
CA ILE A 142 -8.16 -12.26 2.93
C ILE A 142 -7.79 -13.61 3.56
N ILE A 143 -6.52 -13.77 3.90
CA ILE A 143 -5.98 -15.00 4.46
C ILE A 143 -5.51 -14.70 5.88
N SER A 144 -6.00 -15.48 6.84
CA SER A 144 -5.55 -15.40 8.23
C SER A 144 -5.08 -16.79 8.64
N TYR A 145 -3.80 -16.92 8.97
CA TYR A 145 -3.30 -18.13 9.60
C TYR A 145 -3.51 -17.97 11.10
N ASP A 146 -4.64 -18.47 11.60
CA ASP A 146 -4.82 -18.59 13.03
C ASP A 146 -3.69 -19.46 13.59
N LYS A 147 -2.98 -18.94 14.61
CA LYS A 147 -2.12 -19.75 15.48
C LYS A 147 -3.00 -20.70 16.30
N GLN A 148 -3.56 -21.73 15.67
CA GLN A 148 -4.06 -22.93 16.33
C GLN A 148 -3.56 -24.09 15.45
N VAL A 149 -2.56 -24.84 15.88
CA VAL A 149 -2.73 -25.89 16.90
C VAL A 149 -1.61 -25.81 17.94
N LYS A 150 -1.94 -25.43 19.18
CA LYS A 150 -1.20 -25.96 20.33
C LYS A 150 -1.63 -27.41 20.49
N LEU A 151 -0.72 -28.35 20.25
CA LEU A 151 -0.83 -29.73 20.74
C LEU A 151 -0.63 -29.74 22.26
#